data_AF-A0A9P7AYB0-F1
#
_entry.id   AF-A0A9P7AYB0-F1
#
_cell.length_a   1.000
_cell.length_b   1.000
_cell.length_c   1.000
_cell.angle_alpha   90.00
_cell.angle_beta   90.00
_cell.angle_gamma   90.00
#
_symmetry.space_group_name_H-M   'P 1'
#
loop_
_entity.id
_entity.type
_entity.pdbx_description
1 polymer ?
#
loop_
_entity_poly.entity_id
_entity_poly.type
_entity_poly.pdbx_seq_one_letter_code
_entity_poly.pdbx_strand_id
1 'polypeptide(L)'
;MKFSLPVIKHLTLVRHAKRGRGDATKGSLNVIYVPGLRCDYLTFDPKNDVRTPLGDHGRPSQTAQAHQNQVLGVFFLDHNIFRLGQMSIPSHHCSIPRYISDSIEASAEIQIIASQFFSTVHVYLPIISKKIFYGLLNPLLRQRADVAFLCICMKMIAWSPSPHDDEPQTADYLAAKQYGSELENAGVFTVAILQGRLLITTYELGHGIYPAAYMSIRACIDHAVALGLDANVMEEGGTNLTWVEQEERRRIWWAIVILERYWHLTIP
;
A
#
# COMPACT_ATOMS: atom_id res chain seq x y z
N MET A 1 28.64 21.74 -6.85
CA MET A 1 27.50 22.43 -7.50
C MET A 1 26.28 22.26 -6.61
N LYS A 2 25.63 23.37 -6.24
CA LYS A 2 24.51 23.39 -5.29
C LYS A 2 23.22 22.93 -5.99
N PHE A 3 22.72 21.74 -5.67
CA PHE A 3 21.34 21.41 -6.00
C PHE A 3 20.42 22.18 -5.05
N SER A 4 19.68 23.10 -5.65
CA SER A 4 18.72 23.98 -4.98
C SER A 4 17.63 23.12 -4.33
N LEU A 5 17.24 23.47 -3.10
CA LEU A 5 16.01 23.05 -2.44
C LEU A 5 14.86 24.07 -2.70
N PRO A 6 14.19 24.10 -3.87
CA PRO A 6 13.03 24.97 -4.05
C PRO A 6 11.69 24.26 -3.82
N VAL A 7 11.60 22.93 -3.84
CA VAL A 7 10.30 22.24 -3.98
C VAL A 7 9.46 22.21 -2.67
N ILE A 8 10.04 22.48 -1.50
CA ILE A 8 9.33 22.33 -0.21
C ILE A 8 8.99 23.68 0.47
N LYS A 9 9.43 24.82 -0.07
CA LYS A 9 9.22 26.13 0.59
C LYS A 9 7.85 26.79 0.35
N HIS A 10 6.96 26.20 -0.44
CA HIS A 10 5.68 26.84 -0.80
C HIS A 10 4.49 26.51 0.10
N LEU A 11 4.70 25.77 1.21
CA LEU A 11 3.61 25.29 2.09
C LEU A 11 3.08 26.29 3.13
N THR A 12 3.49 27.56 3.09
CA THR A 12 3.03 28.56 4.07
C THR A 12 2.46 29.82 3.39
N LEU A 13 1.18 29.76 3.04
CA LEU A 13 0.19 30.82 2.72
C LEU A 13 -0.74 30.19 1.66
N VAL A 14 -2.02 29.93 1.88
CA VAL A 14 -3.08 30.91 2.11
C VAL A 14 -4.26 30.20 2.79
N ARG A 15 -4.60 30.62 4.02
CA ARG A 15 -5.95 30.50 4.60
C ARG A 15 -6.68 31.82 4.31
N HIS A 16 -7.75 31.79 3.52
CA HIS A 16 -9.08 32.33 3.87
C HIS A 16 -10.05 32.38 2.68
N ALA A 17 -11.25 31.82 2.94
CA ALA A 17 -12.58 32.23 2.48
C ALA A 17 -12.99 32.11 1.00
N LYS A 18 -13.96 31.22 0.73
CA LYS A 18 -15.34 31.68 0.49
C LYS A 18 -16.38 30.57 0.67
N ARG A 19 -17.39 30.92 1.48
CA ARG A 19 -18.64 30.21 1.76
C ARG A 19 -19.59 30.47 0.58
N GLY A 20 -20.11 29.42 -0.05
CA GLY A 20 -21.14 29.50 -1.09
C GLY A 20 -22.10 28.32 -0.94
N ARG A 21 -23.40 28.62 -0.95
CA ARG A 21 -24.53 27.74 -0.61
C ARG A 21 -25.25 27.36 -1.92
N GLY A 22 -25.79 26.13 -2.00
CA GLY A 22 -26.72 25.65 -3.05
C GLY A 22 -26.01 24.93 -4.20
N ASP A 23 -26.58 23.93 -4.87
CA ASP A 23 -27.85 23.22 -4.75
C ASP A 23 -27.68 21.87 -5.48
N ALA A 24 -28.53 20.90 -5.17
CA ALA A 24 -28.44 19.54 -5.67
C ALA A 24 -28.89 19.42 -7.14
N THR A 25 -28.05 18.84 -7.99
CA THR A 25 -28.51 18.22 -9.25
C THR A 25 -27.72 16.96 -9.59
N LYS A 26 -28.46 15.86 -9.70
CA LYS A 26 -28.03 14.52 -10.12
C LYS A 26 -27.37 14.56 -11.49
N GLY A 27 -26.13 14.10 -11.59
CA GLY A 27 -25.45 13.77 -12.85
C GLY A 27 -25.53 12.28 -13.10
N SER A 28 -26.44 11.85 -13.99
CA SER A 28 -26.50 10.49 -14.51
C SER A 28 -25.26 10.20 -15.36
N LEU A 29 -24.48 9.18 -15.01
CA LEU A 29 -23.44 8.65 -15.89
C LEU A 29 -24.10 7.84 -17.01
N ASN A 30 -24.06 8.38 -18.23
CA ASN A 30 -24.42 7.64 -19.43
C ASN A 30 -23.31 6.63 -19.73
N VAL A 31 -23.61 5.35 -19.53
CA VAL A 31 -22.79 4.25 -20.06
C VAL A 31 -23.09 4.14 -21.55
N ILE A 32 -22.08 4.40 -22.38
CA ILE A 32 -22.14 4.22 -23.82
C ILE A 32 -22.15 2.71 -24.10
N TYR A 33 -23.31 2.18 -24.49
CA TYR A 33 -23.45 0.80 -24.95
C TYR A 33 -22.96 0.71 -26.40
N VAL A 34 -21.87 -0.02 -26.64
CA VAL A 34 -21.40 -0.36 -27.98
C VAL A 34 -22.11 -1.66 -28.40
N PRO A 35 -23.04 -1.66 -29.36
CA PRO A 35 -23.76 -2.86 -29.75
C PRO A 35 -22.91 -3.66 -30.74
N GLY A 36 -22.55 -4.91 -30.41
CA GLY A 36 -21.90 -5.80 -31.39
C GLY A 36 -21.12 -7.02 -30.86
N LEU A 37 -20.81 -7.11 -29.56
CA LEU A 37 -20.15 -8.30 -29.01
C LEU A 37 -21.17 -9.19 -28.31
N ARG A 38 -21.58 -10.28 -28.97
CA ARG A 38 -22.28 -11.39 -28.32
C ARG A 38 -21.32 -12.02 -27.31
N CYS A 39 -21.56 -11.76 -26.03
CA CYS A 39 -20.95 -12.51 -24.95
C CYS A 39 -21.81 -13.77 -24.77
N ASP A 40 -21.38 -14.89 -25.36
CA ASP A 40 -22.06 -16.17 -25.16
C ASP A 40 -21.76 -16.66 -23.74
N TYR A 41 -22.62 -16.29 -22.79
CA TYR A 41 -22.61 -16.89 -21.46
C TYR A 41 -23.03 -18.35 -21.61
N LEU A 42 -22.09 -19.27 -21.41
CA LEU A 42 -22.42 -20.68 -21.18
C LEU A 42 -23.29 -20.75 -19.93
N THR A 43 -24.57 -21.03 -20.12
CA THR A 43 -25.51 -21.30 -19.03
C THR A 43 -25.10 -22.58 -18.33
N PHE A 44 -24.75 -22.47 -17.05
CA PHE A 44 -24.45 -23.60 -16.19
C PHE A 44 -25.74 -24.37 -15.88
N ASP A 45 -25.85 -25.60 -16.38
CA ASP A 45 -27.02 -26.48 -16.20
C ASP A 45 -26.79 -27.38 -14.97
N PRO A 46 -27.57 -27.27 -13.88
CA PRO A 46 -27.18 -27.81 -12.56
C PRO A 46 -27.50 -29.30 -12.35
N LYS A 47 -27.60 -30.13 -13.41
CA LYS A 47 -28.10 -31.51 -13.27
C LYS A 47 -27.25 -32.67 -13.79
N ASN A 48 -26.01 -32.46 -14.20
CA ASN A 48 -25.12 -33.57 -14.57
C ASN A 48 -23.67 -33.31 -14.16
N ASP A 49 -23.32 -33.65 -12.91
CA ASP A 49 -22.01 -34.24 -12.62
C ASP A 49 -22.05 -34.84 -11.20
N VAL A 50 -22.59 -36.05 -11.08
CA VAL A 50 -22.32 -36.91 -9.92
C VAL A 50 -20.90 -37.46 -10.11
N ARG A 51 -19.91 -36.78 -9.53
CA ARG A 51 -18.57 -37.36 -9.36
C ARG A 51 -18.47 -37.98 -7.97
N THR A 52 -18.35 -39.30 -7.98
CA THR A 52 -18.06 -40.18 -6.85
C THR A 52 -16.79 -39.73 -6.11
N PRO A 53 -16.76 -39.71 -4.76
CA PRO A 53 -15.58 -39.28 -4.03
C PRO A 53 -14.53 -40.40 -4.01
N LEU A 54 -13.36 -40.15 -4.60
CA LEU A 54 -12.17 -40.98 -4.43
C LEU A 54 -11.13 -40.23 -3.59
N GLY A 55 -10.75 -40.85 -2.48
CA GLY A 55 -9.41 -40.75 -1.91
C GLY A 55 -9.10 -39.51 -1.06
N ASP A 56 -9.25 -39.69 0.25
CA ASP A 56 -8.65 -38.86 1.29
C ASP A 56 -7.12 -38.90 1.20
N HIS A 57 -6.52 -37.83 0.67
CA HIS A 57 -5.09 -37.54 0.82
C HIS A 57 -4.93 -36.08 1.30
N GLY A 58 -4.47 -35.96 2.55
CA GLY A 58 -4.39 -34.71 3.30
C GLY A 58 -3.68 -33.57 2.56
N ARG A 59 -4.37 -32.43 2.44
CA ARG A 59 -3.77 -31.15 2.03
C ARG A 59 -4.32 -30.02 2.92
N PRO A 60 -3.64 -29.69 4.04
CA PRO A 60 -4.07 -28.59 4.92
C PRO A 60 -4.00 -27.20 4.28
N SER A 61 -3.42 -27.07 3.08
CA SER A 61 -3.06 -25.78 2.45
C SER A 61 -4.11 -25.24 1.47
N GLN A 62 -4.92 -26.10 0.83
CA GLN A 62 -5.87 -25.66 -0.21
C GLN A 62 -7.12 -24.99 0.36
N THR A 63 -7.63 -25.48 1.49
CA THR A 63 -8.83 -24.94 2.14
C THR A 63 -8.58 -23.54 2.72
N ALA A 64 -7.38 -23.29 3.27
CA ALA A 64 -7.00 -21.99 3.80
C ALA A 64 -6.86 -20.93 2.70
N GLN A 65 -6.19 -21.25 1.59
CA GLN A 65 -6.08 -20.34 0.43
C GLN A 65 -7.43 -20.10 -0.25
N ALA A 66 -8.29 -21.12 -0.36
CA ALA A 66 -9.62 -20.96 -0.94
C ALA A 66 -10.52 -20.03 -0.10
N HIS A 67 -10.47 -20.16 1.23
CA HIS A 67 -11.19 -19.27 2.13
C HIS A 67 -10.67 -17.83 2.06
N GLN A 68 -9.35 -17.63 1.98
CA GLN A 68 -8.76 -16.30 1.79
C GLN A 68 -9.21 -15.67 0.48
N ASN A 69 -9.17 -16.41 -0.63
CA ASN A 69 -9.61 -15.90 -1.92
C ASN A 69 -11.11 -15.54 -1.91
N GLN A 70 -11.93 -16.26 -1.14
CA GLN A 70 -13.32 -15.89 -0.93
C GLN A 70 -13.43 -14.59 -0.11
N VAL A 71 -12.71 -14.45 1.00
CA VAL A 71 -12.77 -13.26 1.85
C VAL A 71 -12.23 -12.03 1.12
N LEU A 72 -11.11 -12.15 0.40
CA LEU A 72 -10.57 -11.12 -0.49
C LEU A 72 -11.53 -10.83 -1.65
N GLY A 73 -12.16 -11.85 -2.22
CA GLY A 73 -13.18 -11.70 -3.25
C GLY A 73 -14.36 -10.85 -2.75
N VAL A 74 -14.91 -11.16 -1.57
CA VAL A 74 -15.97 -10.36 -0.95
C VAL A 74 -15.48 -8.94 -0.66
N PHE A 75 -14.26 -8.79 -0.15
CA PHE A 75 -13.67 -7.49 0.14
C PHE A 75 -13.57 -6.57 -1.08
N PHE A 76 -13.12 -7.10 -2.22
CA PHE A 76 -12.93 -6.32 -3.45
C PHE A 76 -14.21 -6.18 -4.27
N LEU A 77 -15.09 -7.18 -4.28
CA LEU A 77 -16.32 -7.17 -5.08
C LEU A 77 -17.50 -6.52 -4.34
N ASP A 78 -17.58 -6.67 -3.02
CA ASP A 78 -18.64 -6.10 -2.20
C ASP A 78 -18.13 -5.70 -0.80
N HIS A 79 -17.52 -4.51 -0.76
CA HIS A 79 -16.98 -3.92 0.46
C HIS A 79 -18.06 -3.73 1.56
N ASN A 80 -19.33 -3.54 1.19
CA ASN A 80 -20.41 -3.38 2.16
C ASN A 80 -20.70 -4.70 2.88
N ILE A 81 -20.77 -5.82 2.15
CA ILE A 81 -20.93 -7.16 2.74
C ILE A 81 -19.72 -7.49 3.63
N PHE A 82 -18.51 -7.17 3.19
CA PHE A 82 -17.31 -7.37 3.99
C PHE A 82 -17.38 -6.62 5.33
N ARG A 83 -17.77 -5.33 5.29
CA ARG A 83 -17.93 -4.50 6.49
C ARG A 83 -19.04 -5.00 7.41
N LEU A 84 -20.21 -5.32 6.86
CA LEU A 84 -21.36 -5.81 7.63
C LEU A 84 -21.07 -7.17 8.28
N GLY A 85 -20.33 -8.03 7.58
CA GLY A 85 -19.89 -9.33 8.08
C GLY A 85 -18.77 -9.27 9.12
N GLN A 86 -18.24 -8.08 9.43
CA GLN A 86 -17.04 -7.88 10.28
C GLN A 86 -15.88 -8.79 9.86
N MET A 87 -15.76 -9.04 8.55
CA MET A 87 -14.72 -9.92 8.03
C MET A 87 -13.37 -9.22 8.17
N SER A 88 -12.32 -9.98 8.46
CA SER A 88 -10.95 -9.49 8.45
C SER A 88 -10.19 -10.16 7.30
N ILE A 89 -9.32 -9.40 6.64
CA ILE A 89 -8.44 -9.96 5.62
C ILE A 89 -7.54 -10.98 6.32
N PRO A 90 -7.58 -12.28 5.96
CA PRO A 90 -6.75 -13.28 6.61
C PRO A 90 -5.28 -12.94 6.37
N SER A 91 -4.54 -12.67 7.44
CA SER A 91 -3.11 -12.43 7.34
C SER A 91 -2.40 -13.74 7.07
N HIS A 92 -2.02 -14.00 5.82
CA HIS A 92 -1.14 -15.13 5.53
C HIS A 92 0.30 -14.78 5.87
N HIS A 93 0.98 -15.73 6.50
CA HIS A 93 2.42 -15.68 6.71
C HIS A 93 3.11 -15.92 5.36
N CYS A 94 3.52 -14.84 4.70
CA CYS A 94 4.42 -14.94 3.57
C CYS A 94 5.86 -15.17 4.09
N SER A 95 6.59 -16.09 3.47
CA SER A 95 8.01 -16.27 3.74
C SER A 95 8.81 -15.15 3.09
N ILE A 96 9.82 -14.61 3.79
CA ILE A 96 10.70 -13.58 3.22
C ILE A 96 11.61 -14.24 2.16
N PRO A 97 11.58 -13.77 0.91
CA PRO A 97 12.45 -14.30 -0.14
C PRO A 97 13.94 -14.08 0.17
N ARG A 98 14.81 -14.97 -0.32
CA ARG A 98 16.26 -14.89 -0.07
C ARG A 98 16.86 -13.57 -0.57
N TYR A 99 16.47 -13.09 -1.75
CA TYR A 99 16.98 -11.84 -2.30
C TYR A 99 16.67 -10.61 -1.42
N ILE A 100 15.62 -10.67 -0.58
CA ILE A 100 15.31 -9.64 0.41
C ILE A 100 16.13 -9.86 1.68
N SER A 101 16.25 -11.09 2.15
CA SER A 101 17.08 -11.43 3.30
C SER A 101 18.56 -11.11 3.08
N ASP A 102 19.04 -11.24 1.83
CA ASP A 102 20.43 -10.93 1.44
C ASP A 102 20.63 -9.41 1.28
N SER A 103 19.60 -8.65 0.90
CA SER A 103 19.65 -7.17 0.82
C SER A 103 19.51 -6.52 2.19
N ILE A 104 18.73 -7.12 3.09
CA ILE A 104 18.59 -6.70 4.49
C ILE A 104 19.47 -7.61 5.33
N GLU A 105 20.80 -7.41 5.29
CA GLU A 105 21.69 -8.15 6.17
C GLU A 105 21.41 -7.76 7.64
N ALA A 106 21.84 -8.64 8.56
CA ALA A 106 21.75 -8.63 10.03
C ALA A 106 21.01 -7.46 10.74
N SER A 107 20.33 -7.76 11.86
CA SER A 107 19.63 -6.80 12.75
C SER A 107 20.32 -5.44 12.99
N ALA A 108 21.66 -5.39 13.02
CA ALA A 108 22.43 -4.16 13.11
C ALA A 108 22.26 -3.20 11.92
N GLU A 109 22.16 -3.70 10.68
CA GLU A 109 21.93 -2.89 9.48
C GLU A 109 20.55 -2.24 9.54
N ILE A 110 19.52 -2.98 9.97
CA ILE A 110 18.15 -2.47 10.13
C ILE A 110 18.12 -1.29 11.10
N GLN A 111 18.90 -1.34 12.20
CA GLN A 111 18.99 -0.23 13.15
C GLN A 111 19.62 1.02 12.51
N ILE A 112 20.66 0.84 11.70
CA ILE A 112 21.32 1.93 10.96
C ILE A 112 20.34 2.55 9.96
N ILE A 113 19.71 1.73 9.13
CA ILE A 113 18.69 2.14 8.15
C ILE A 113 17.57 2.93 8.84
N ALA A 114 17.05 2.40 9.96
CA ALA A 114 16.00 3.07 10.72
C ALA A 114 16.48 4.42 11.25
N SER A 115 17.69 4.49 11.81
CA SER A 115 18.26 5.74 12.34
C SER A 115 18.44 6.81 11.25
N GLN A 116 18.88 6.41 10.06
CA GLN A 116 19.03 7.29 8.91
C GLN A 116 17.67 7.76 8.39
N PHE A 117 16.70 6.85 8.26
CA PHE A 117 15.35 7.20 7.85
C PHE A 117 14.69 8.21 8.80
N PHE A 118 14.75 7.94 10.12
CA PHE A 118 14.10 8.81 11.12
C PHE A 118 14.78 10.18 11.26
N SER A 119 16.04 10.32 10.86
CA SER A 119 16.76 11.59 10.86
C SER A 119 16.62 12.38 9.55
N THR A 120 16.29 11.71 8.44
CA THR A 120 16.23 12.34 7.11
C THR A 120 14.80 12.35 6.55
N VAL A 121 14.31 11.21 6.07
CA VAL A 121 13.03 11.06 5.35
C VAL A 121 11.83 11.39 6.23
N HIS A 122 11.87 10.97 7.49
CA HIS A 122 10.76 11.20 8.42
C HIS A 122 10.45 12.69 8.65
N VAL A 123 11.40 13.59 8.40
CA VAL A 123 11.20 15.05 8.55
C VAL A 123 10.17 15.59 7.56
N TYR A 124 10.16 15.08 6.33
CA TYR A 124 9.23 15.53 5.28
C TYR A 124 8.10 14.52 5.00
N LEU A 125 8.26 13.26 5.41
CA LEU A 125 7.27 12.19 5.23
C LEU A 125 7.07 11.37 6.52
N PRO A 126 6.41 11.92 7.56
CA PRO A 126 6.28 11.31 8.88
C PRO A 126 5.20 10.21 8.95
N ILE A 127 5.19 9.27 8.02
CA ILE A 127 4.14 8.23 7.90
C ILE A 127 4.38 6.99 8.76
N ILE A 128 5.58 6.86 9.35
CA ILE A 128 6.00 5.74 10.21
C ILE A 128 6.28 6.26 11.62
N SER A 129 5.66 5.67 12.63
CA SER A 129 5.90 5.94 14.05
C SER A 129 7.16 5.22 14.52
N LYS A 130 8.11 5.99 15.04
CA LYS A 130 9.36 5.47 15.62
C LYS A 130 9.09 4.42 16.71
N LYS A 131 8.11 4.69 17.59
CA LYS A 131 7.76 3.80 18.71
C LYS A 131 7.22 2.45 18.22
N ILE A 132 6.30 2.49 17.25
CA ILE A 132 5.66 1.27 16.73
C ILE A 132 6.68 0.47 15.92
N PHE A 133 7.44 1.13 15.05
CA PHE A 133 8.46 0.50 14.23
C PHE A 133 9.50 -0.27 15.07
N TYR A 134 10.10 0.34 16.09
CA TYR A 134 11.05 -0.38 16.95
C TYR A 134 10.40 -1.50 17.78
N GLY A 135 9.11 -1.38 18.11
CA GLY A 135 8.35 -2.46 18.72
C GLY A 135 8.20 -3.67 17.79
N LEU A 136 8.05 -3.43 16.48
CA LEU A 136 7.98 -4.48 15.45
C LEU A 136 9.32 -5.18 15.20
N LEU A 137 10.44 -4.52 15.52
CA LEU A 137 11.79 -5.09 15.40
C LEU A 137 12.20 -5.96 16.60
N ASN A 138 11.32 -6.20 17.56
CA ASN A 138 11.63 -7.02 18.72
C ASN A 138 12.08 -8.44 18.28
N PRO A 139 13.31 -8.89 18.59
CA PRO A 139 13.85 -10.18 18.16
C PRO A 139 13.05 -11.39 18.68
N LEU A 140 12.25 -11.19 19.73
CA LEU A 140 11.36 -12.22 20.28
C LEU A 140 10.10 -12.42 19.42
N LEU A 141 9.79 -11.47 18.55
CA LEU A 141 8.70 -11.59 17.59
C LEU A 141 9.19 -12.34 16.35
N ARG A 142 8.29 -13.16 15.79
CA ARG A 142 8.55 -13.85 14.52
C ARG A 142 8.81 -12.82 13.41
N GLN A 143 9.77 -13.12 12.54
CA GLN A 143 10.07 -12.27 11.38
C GLN A 143 8.82 -12.12 10.49
N ARG A 144 8.43 -10.87 10.22
CA ARG A 144 7.23 -10.57 9.44
C ARG A 144 7.62 -10.05 8.07
N ALA A 145 6.94 -10.57 7.05
CA ALA A 145 7.17 -10.21 5.65
C ALA A 145 6.94 -8.71 5.38
N ASP A 146 5.91 -8.13 6.00
CA ASP A 146 5.56 -6.71 5.88
C ASP A 146 6.61 -5.79 6.52
N VAL A 147 7.18 -6.18 7.66
CA VAL A 147 8.27 -5.43 8.31
C VAL A 147 9.54 -5.50 7.47
N ALA A 148 9.88 -6.66 6.90
CA ALA A 148 11.02 -6.79 6.00
C ALA A 148 10.84 -5.90 4.75
N PHE A 149 9.64 -5.89 4.16
CA PHE A 149 9.31 -5.02 3.04
C PHE A 149 9.46 -3.53 3.39
N LEU A 150 8.98 -3.12 4.57
CA LEU A 150 9.15 -1.76 5.04
C LEU A 150 10.64 -1.39 5.21
N CYS A 151 11.46 -2.30 5.74
CA CYS A 151 12.89 -2.08 5.93
C CYS A 151 13.64 -1.87 4.61
N ILE A 152 13.42 -2.72 3.59
CA ILE A 152 14.04 -2.51 2.26
C ILE A 152 13.56 -1.20 1.62
N CYS A 153 12.28 -0.84 1.78
CA CYS A 153 11.77 0.45 1.30
C CYS A 153 12.44 1.63 2.01
N MET A 154 12.67 1.53 3.33
CA MET A 154 13.39 2.55 4.11
C MET A 154 14.86 2.67 3.69
N LYS A 155 15.52 1.55 3.37
CA LYS A 155 16.89 1.52 2.84
C LYS A 155 16.96 2.22 1.48
N MET A 156 16.06 1.84 0.58
CA MET A 156 15.97 2.39 -0.78
C MET A 156 15.70 3.91 -0.79
N ILE A 157 14.71 4.41 -0.03
CA ILE A 157 14.40 5.85 -0.02
C ILE A 157 15.50 6.69 0.63
N ALA A 158 16.33 6.07 1.49
CA ALA A 158 17.50 6.71 2.09
C ALA A 158 18.73 6.70 1.16
N TRP A 159 18.63 6.08 -0.03
CA TRP A 159 19.69 6.10 -1.03
C TRP A 159 20.00 7.53 -1.48
N SER A 160 21.29 7.79 -1.71
CA SER A 160 21.78 9.06 -2.23
C SER A 160 22.70 8.77 -3.42
N PRO A 161 22.60 9.53 -4.52
CA PRO A 161 23.49 9.36 -5.66
C PRO A 161 24.94 9.57 -5.22
N SER A 162 25.78 8.62 -5.62
CA SER A 162 27.23 8.67 -5.46
C SER A 162 27.84 9.06 -6.80
N PRO A 163 29.00 9.76 -6.85
CA PRO A 163 29.64 10.14 -8.13
C PRO A 163 29.98 8.97 -9.07
N HIS A 164 29.81 7.71 -8.63
CA HIS A 164 30.07 6.49 -9.40
C HIS A 164 28.79 5.69 -9.69
N ASP A 165 27.64 6.11 -9.17
CA ASP A 165 26.38 5.39 -9.28
C ASP A 165 25.24 6.42 -9.40
N ASP A 166 24.95 6.77 -10.65
CA ASP A 166 23.97 7.78 -11.03
C ASP A 166 22.62 7.17 -11.46
N GLU A 167 22.49 5.84 -11.48
CA GLU A 167 21.26 5.18 -11.94
C GLU A 167 20.24 5.06 -10.80
N PRO A 168 19.06 5.70 -10.90
CA PRO A 168 18.03 5.64 -9.86
C PRO A 168 17.33 4.28 -9.80
N GLN A 169 17.54 3.37 -10.74
CA GLN A 169 16.99 2.02 -10.67
C GLN A 169 17.94 1.07 -9.91
N THR A 170 18.19 1.42 -8.66
CA THR A 170 19.07 0.63 -7.78
C THR A 170 18.55 -0.79 -7.59
N ALA A 171 19.44 -1.72 -7.25
CA ALA A 171 19.06 -3.11 -6.95
C ALA A 171 18.00 -3.19 -5.83
N ASP A 172 18.11 -2.32 -4.82
CA ASP A 172 17.15 -2.22 -3.72
C ASP A 172 15.77 -1.73 -4.19
N TYR A 173 15.70 -0.79 -5.14
CA TYR A 173 14.44 -0.35 -5.75
C TYR A 173 13.76 -1.48 -6.52
N LEU A 174 14.50 -2.20 -7.35
CA LEU A 174 13.96 -3.33 -8.11
C LEU A 174 13.48 -4.45 -7.19
N ALA A 175 14.27 -4.78 -6.16
CA ALA A 175 13.91 -5.76 -5.14
C ALA A 175 12.66 -5.33 -4.35
N ALA A 176 12.54 -4.06 -3.98
CA ALA A 176 11.35 -3.52 -3.30
C ALA A 176 10.11 -3.60 -4.20
N LYS A 177 10.20 -3.23 -5.48
CA LYS A 177 9.08 -3.33 -6.44
C LYS A 177 8.62 -4.77 -6.63
N GLN A 178 9.56 -5.69 -6.81
CA GLN A 178 9.27 -7.11 -6.95
C GLN A 178 8.59 -7.64 -5.69
N TYR A 179 9.17 -7.40 -4.52
CA TYR A 179 8.65 -7.94 -3.26
C TYR A 179 7.29 -7.34 -2.89
N GLY A 180 7.07 -6.05 -3.16
CA GLY A 180 5.76 -5.42 -3.00
C GLY A 180 4.70 -6.11 -3.86
N SER A 181 5.02 -6.43 -5.12
CA SER A 181 4.10 -7.15 -6.02
C SER A 181 3.84 -8.59 -5.56
N GLU A 182 4.87 -9.28 -5.04
CA GLU A 182 4.72 -10.62 -4.46
C GLU A 182 3.79 -10.62 -3.25
N LEU A 183 3.89 -9.61 -2.37
CA LEU A 183 3.01 -9.46 -1.21
C LEU A 183 1.57 -9.15 -1.60
N GLU A 184 1.36 -8.34 -2.63
CA GLU A 184 0.02 -8.05 -3.18
C GLU A 184 -0.61 -9.31 -3.79
N ASN A 185 0.16 -10.09 -4.57
CA ASN A 185 -0.28 -11.36 -5.12
C ASN A 185 -0.58 -12.41 -4.04
N ALA A 186 0.12 -12.34 -2.90
CA ALA A 186 -0.17 -13.16 -1.72
C ALA A 186 -1.37 -12.67 -0.91
N GLY A 187 -1.98 -11.53 -1.29
CA GLY A 187 -3.14 -10.96 -0.62
C GLY A 187 -2.82 -10.35 0.75
N VAL A 188 -1.59 -9.90 0.97
CA VAL A 188 -1.17 -9.30 2.23
C VAL A 188 -1.41 -7.79 2.18
N PHE A 189 -2.44 -7.33 2.90
CA PHE A 189 -2.79 -5.91 3.01
C PHE A 189 -2.57 -5.44 4.44
N THR A 190 -1.47 -4.72 4.68
CA THR A 190 -1.15 -4.15 6.00
C THR A 190 -0.72 -2.70 5.88
N VAL A 191 -0.85 -1.96 6.99
CA VAL A 191 -0.41 -0.56 7.07
C VAL A 191 1.08 -0.43 6.76
N ALA A 192 1.91 -1.40 7.17
CA ALA A 192 3.35 -1.42 6.88
C ALA A 192 3.64 -1.57 5.38
N ILE A 193 2.86 -2.38 4.65
CA ILE A 193 2.98 -2.48 3.19
C ILE A 193 2.57 -1.16 2.53
N LEU A 194 1.46 -0.57 2.96
CA LEU A 194 1.06 0.74 2.43
C LEU A 194 2.12 1.82 2.69
N GLN A 195 2.71 1.86 3.89
CA GLN A 195 3.83 2.74 4.21
C GLN A 195 5.01 2.53 3.24
N GLY A 196 5.44 1.28 3.04
CA GLY A 196 6.54 0.96 2.12
C GLY A 196 6.24 1.34 0.66
N ARG A 197 5.01 1.09 0.17
CA ARG A 197 4.60 1.50 -1.19
C ARG A 197 4.56 3.01 -1.37
N LEU A 198 4.22 3.75 -0.32
CA LEU A 198 4.27 5.21 -0.34
C LEU A 198 5.72 5.72 -0.40
N LEU A 199 6.67 5.03 0.26
CA LEU A 199 8.10 5.32 0.11
C LEU A 199 8.58 5.05 -1.32
N ILE A 200 8.19 3.93 -1.93
CA ILE A 200 8.47 3.63 -3.36
C ILE A 200 7.93 4.73 -4.26
N THR A 201 6.67 5.12 -4.07
CA THR A 201 6.04 6.18 -4.88
C THR A 201 6.80 7.51 -4.74
N THR A 202 7.23 7.84 -3.52
CA THR A 202 8.00 9.06 -3.25
C THR A 202 9.39 9.01 -3.88
N TYR A 203 10.03 7.84 -3.88
CA TYR A 203 11.31 7.60 -4.56
C TYR A 203 11.18 7.78 -6.07
N GLU A 204 10.21 7.11 -6.69
CA GLU A 204 9.93 7.21 -8.13
C GLU A 204 9.68 8.67 -8.53
N LEU A 205 8.94 9.42 -7.71
CA LEU A 205 8.68 10.84 -7.93
C LEU A 205 9.95 11.70 -7.80
N GLY A 206 10.76 11.47 -6.76
CA GLY A 206 12.00 12.20 -6.51
C GLY A 206 13.07 11.98 -7.57
N HIS A 207 13.08 10.81 -8.22
CA HIS A 207 14.02 10.43 -9.26
C HIS A 207 13.48 10.59 -10.70
N GLY A 208 12.27 11.14 -10.87
CA GLY A 208 11.71 11.43 -12.20
C GLY A 208 11.20 10.20 -12.97
N ILE A 209 10.91 9.09 -12.28
CA ILE A 209 10.32 7.87 -12.86
C ILE A 209 8.79 8.04 -12.96
N TYR A 210 8.36 9.07 -13.69
CA TYR A 210 6.99 9.60 -13.68
C TYR A 210 5.89 8.56 -13.99
N PRO A 211 5.98 7.72 -15.04
CA PRO A 211 4.93 6.72 -15.31
C PRO A 211 4.78 5.70 -14.18
N ALA A 212 5.89 5.29 -13.56
CA ALA A 212 5.87 4.36 -12.44
C ALA A 212 5.24 5.03 -11.21
N ALA A 213 5.66 6.26 -10.87
CA ALA A 213 5.10 7.02 -9.76
C ALA A 213 3.58 7.20 -9.89
N TYR A 214 3.10 7.51 -11.10
CA TYR A 214 1.67 7.64 -11.39
C TYR A 214 0.87 6.35 -11.16
N MET A 215 1.41 5.20 -11.54
CA MET A 215 0.74 3.92 -11.28
C MET A 215 0.81 3.55 -9.80
N SER A 216 1.96 3.77 -9.15
CA SER A 216 2.17 3.46 -7.74
C SER A 216 1.26 4.27 -6.82
N ILE A 217 1.04 5.57 -7.09
CA ILE A 217 0.13 6.40 -6.27
C ILE A 217 -1.31 5.90 -6.33
N ARG A 218 -1.80 5.53 -7.52
CA ARG A 218 -3.16 4.99 -7.68
C ARG A 218 -3.32 3.69 -6.92
N ALA A 219 -2.34 2.79 -7.05
CA ALA A 219 -2.37 1.57 -6.30
C ALA A 219 -2.26 1.80 -4.79
N CYS A 220 -1.61 2.88 -4.32
CA CYS A 220 -1.62 3.26 -2.90
C CYS A 220 -3.00 3.73 -2.44
N ILE A 221 -3.74 4.47 -3.28
CA ILE A 221 -5.13 4.87 -3.00
C ILE A 221 -6.00 3.63 -2.85
N ASP A 222 -5.93 2.69 -3.80
CA ASP A 222 -6.73 1.46 -3.75
C ASP A 222 -6.39 0.60 -2.52
N HIS A 223 -5.09 0.48 -2.19
CA HIS A 223 -4.63 -0.21 -0.97
C HIS A 223 -5.10 0.52 0.29
N ALA A 224 -5.17 1.86 0.29
CA ALA A 224 -5.65 2.63 1.44
C ALA A 224 -7.17 2.48 1.66
N VAL A 225 -7.95 2.52 0.58
CA VAL A 225 -9.39 2.25 0.60
C VAL A 225 -9.65 0.83 1.10
N ALA A 226 -8.86 -0.13 0.62
CA ALA A 226 -8.86 -1.50 1.12
C ALA A 226 -8.65 -1.54 2.66
N LEU A 227 -7.70 -0.80 3.21
CA LEU A 227 -7.49 -0.71 4.66
C LEU A 227 -8.55 0.11 5.42
N GLY A 228 -9.56 0.63 4.72
CA GLY A 228 -10.64 1.45 5.27
C GLY A 228 -10.18 2.84 5.74
N LEU A 229 -9.15 3.39 5.08
CA LEU A 229 -8.54 4.68 5.44
C LEU A 229 -9.26 5.90 4.84
N ASP A 230 -10.20 5.69 3.94
CA ASP A 230 -10.89 6.69 3.13
C ASP A 230 -11.90 7.54 3.91
N ALA A 231 -12.70 6.94 4.79
CA ALA A 231 -13.73 7.62 5.58
C ALA A 231 -13.47 7.56 7.10
N ASN A 232 -12.93 6.45 7.60
CA ASN A 232 -12.84 6.18 9.05
C ASN A 232 -11.66 6.91 9.74
N VAL A 233 -10.74 7.51 9.00
CA VAL A 233 -9.63 8.30 9.58
C VAL A 233 -10.14 9.58 10.24
N MET A 234 -11.28 10.10 9.78
CA MET A 234 -11.89 11.33 10.28
C MET A 234 -12.96 11.09 11.35
N GLU A 235 -13.52 9.88 11.45
CA GLU A 235 -14.48 9.52 12.50
C GLU A 235 -13.77 8.82 13.67
N GLU A 236 -13.67 9.52 14.80
CA GLU A 236 -12.94 9.08 16.00
C GLU A 236 -13.62 7.92 16.78
N GLY A 237 -14.64 7.27 16.22
CA GLY A 237 -15.67 6.59 17.02
C GLY A 237 -15.70 5.06 17.04
N GLY A 238 -14.89 4.32 16.28
CA GLY A 238 -15.21 2.91 15.99
C GLY A 238 -14.10 1.86 16.05
N THR A 239 -12.83 2.21 16.26
CA THR A 239 -11.73 1.25 16.15
C THR A 239 -10.98 1.07 17.47
N ASN A 240 -10.71 -0.17 17.90
CA ASN A 240 -9.87 -0.52 19.06
C ASN A 240 -8.37 -0.19 18.88
N LEU A 241 -8.04 0.79 18.04
CA LEU A 241 -6.67 1.18 17.74
C LEU A 241 -6.17 2.14 18.81
N THR A 242 -4.88 2.07 19.10
CA THR A 242 -4.22 3.07 19.94
C THR A 242 -4.20 4.42 19.23
N TRP A 243 -4.13 5.52 20.01
CA TRP A 243 -4.02 6.86 19.45
C TRP A 243 -2.86 7.01 18.45
N VAL A 244 -1.73 6.32 18.71
CA VAL A 244 -0.55 6.35 17.84
C VAL A 244 -0.82 5.66 16.50
N GLU A 245 -1.48 4.51 16.49
CA GLU A 245 -1.84 3.80 15.25
C GLU A 245 -2.87 4.57 14.43
N GLN A 246 -3.85 5.20 15.09
CA GLN A 246 -4.81 6.04 14.39
C GLN A 246 -4.13 7.26 13.77
N GLU A 247 -3.20 7.88 14.50
CA GLU A 247 -2.40 8.99 14.00
C GLU A 247 -1.52 8.61 12.80
N GLU A 248 -0.85 7.46 12.83
CA GLU A 248 -0.12 6.94 11.65
C GLU A 248 -1.03 6.80 10.44
N ARG A 249 -2.21 6.21 10.62
CA ARG A 249 -3.22 6.05 9.56
C ARG A 249 -3.64 7.39 8.96
N ARG A 250 -3.85 8.43 9.78
CA ARG A 250 -4.16 9.78 9.25
C ARG A 250 -3.00 10.34 8.44
N ARG A 251 -1.77 10.20 8.93
CA ARG A 251 -0.59 10.71 8.24
C ARG A 251 -0.37 10.04 6.89
N ILE A 252 -0.60 8.73 6.81
CA ILE A 252 -0.54 7.97 5.55
C ILE A 252 -1.60 8.49 4.58
N TRP A 253 -2.85 8.63 5.03
CA TRP A 253 -3.94 9.15 4.19
C TRP A 253 -3.63 10.56 3.65
N TRP A 254 -3.21 11.47 4.54
CA TRP A 254 -2.84 12.83 4.15
C TRP A 254 -1.64 12.85 3.19
N ALA A 255 -0.65 11.98 3.38
CA ALA A 255 0.48 11.88 2.46
C ALA A 255 0.04 11.42 1.06
N ILE A 256 -0.89 10.47 0.95
CA ILE A 256 -1.48 10.05 -0.32
C ILE A 256 -2.20 11.23 -0.99
N VAL A 257 -3.08 11.93 -0.26
CA VAL A 257 -3.81 13.10 -0.79
C VAL A 257 -2.86 14.20 -1.26
N ILE A 258 -1.77 14.45 -0.54
CA ILE A 258 -0.77 15.46 -0.91
C ILE A 258 -0.04 15.05 -2.19
N LEU A 259 0.43 13.81 -2.29
CA LEU A 259 1.13 13.30 -3.48
C LEU A 259 0.22 13.27 -4.71
N GLU A 260 -1.03 12.83 -4.55
CA GLU A 260 -2.02 12.84 -5.63
C GLU A 260 -2.30 14.27 -6.13
N ARG A 261 -2.49 15.23 -5.23
CA ARG A 261 -2.72 16.63 -5.61
C ARG A 261 -1.50 17.26 -6.27
N TYR A 262 -0.31 16.96 -5.77
CA TYR A 262 0.93 17.41 -6.39
C TYR A 262 0.98 16.98 -7.86
N TRP A 263 0.63 15.72 -8.14
CA TRP A 263 0.60 15.19 -9.50
C TRP A 263 -0.37 15.95 -10.41
N HIS A 264 -1.61 16.16 -9.95
CA HIS A 264 -2.63 16.89 -10.71
C HIS A 264 -2.25 18.35 -10.99
N LEU A 265 -1.38 18.95 -10.18
CA LEU A 265 -0.87 20.31 -10.40
C LEU A 265 0.32 20.35 -11.37
N THR A 266 1.07 19.25 -11.50
CA THR A 266 2.25 19.19 -12.38
C THR A 266 1.93 18.89 -13.84
N ILE A 267 0.74 18.37 -14.14
CA ILE A 267 0.29 18.11 -15.51
C ILE A 267 -0.50 19.33 -16.01
N PRO A 268 -0.05 20.02 -17.08
CA PRO A 268 -0.76 21.15 -17.68
C PRO A 268 -2.03 20.75 -18.45
#